data_AF-A0A427Y670-F1
#
_entry.id   AF-A0A427Y670-F1
#
_cell.length_a   1.000
_cell.length_b   1.000
_cell.length_c   1.000
_cell.angle_alpha   90.00
_cell.angle_beta   90.00
_cell.angle_gamma   90.00
#
_symmetry.space_group_name_H-M   'P 1'
#
loop_
_entity.id
_entity.type
_entity.pdbx_description
1 polymer ?
#
loop_
_entity_poly.entity_id
_entity_poly.type
_entity_poly.pdbx_seq_one_letter_code
_entity_poly.pdbx_strand_id
1 'polypeptide(L)'
;MLFPDSITRFPRTDWKHVPFSCPPIPRGMLDAKARWAACTASKRWQAAFDDDNDGHLTTGTPGQLDAVDFAVAVFGVAYRMKDYMRVISRHRKSTIASGEGWRAITDLVIQTAYDIACTSVSNRFQNFTLPELDYVRKFARGAMDSVWDEGIDSLGTLQRTEYDEDLFTDRYMPDPVSIPLRAFTVVNHELDHDPEAEDKKRVLLVDACGDVVCGYRGKDLPDEYRKVVHPWDHTSPPGTPSQSTTSSPTSSTPSCDNQHPTDVSLH
;
A
#
# COMPACT_ATOMS: atom_id res chain seq x y z
N MET A 1 -15.27 -20.62 -11.50
CA MET A 1 -14.52 -20.82 -10.24
C MET A 1 -15.30 -20.09 -9.16
N LEU A 2 -15.73 -20.76 -8.10
CA LEU A 2 -16.49 -20.10 -7.02
C LEU A 2 -15.50 -19.65 -5.95
N PHE A 3 -15.41 -18.34 -5.74
CA PHE A 3 -14.64 -17.72 -4.66
C PHE A 3 -15.53 -17.60 -3.41
N PRO A 4 -14.99 -17.79 -2.19
CA PRO A 4 -15.74 -17.54 -0.96
C PRO A 4 -16.17 -16.06 -0.85
N ASP A 5 -17.27 -15.80 -0.16
CA ASP A 5 -17.81 -14.44 0.07
C ASP A 5 -16.77 -13.49 0.70
N SER A 6 -15.92 -14.03 1.57
CA SER A 6 -14.84 -13.26 2.18
C SER A 6 -13.85 -12.72 1.14
N ILE A 7 -13.68 -13.37 -0.01
CA ILE A 7 -12.78 -12.99 -1.10
C ILE A 7 -13.49 -12.10 -2.13
N THR A 8 -14.79 -12.27 -2.32
CA THR A 8 -15.60 -11.57 -3.33
C THR A 8 -16.26 -10.28 -2.82
N ARG A 9 -15.87 -9.76 -1.66
CA ARG A 9 -16.42 -8.51 -1.14
C ARG A 9 -15.75 -7.30 -1.79
N PHE A 10 -16.57 -6.35 -2.27
CA PHE A 10 -16.13 -5.02 -2.69
C PHE A 10 -16.61 -3.93 -1.71
N PRO A 11 -15.76 -2.94 -1.39
CA PRO A 11 -14.32 -2.92 -1.65
C PRO A 11 -13.59 -3.96 -0.78
N ARG A 12 -12.30 -4.18 -1.07
CA ARG A 12 -11.48 -5.05 -0.23
C ARG A 12 -11.22 -4.38 1.12
N THR A 13 -11.66 -5.00 2.21
CA THR A 13 -11.49 -4.47 3.57
C THR A 13 -10.24 -4.98 4.28
N ASP A 14 -9.83 -6.22 4.04
CA ASP A 14 -8.71 -6.85 4.77
C ASP A 14 -7.41 -6.82 3.96
N TRP A 15 -6.42 -6.09 4.49
CA TRP A 15 -5.09 -5.90 3.91
C TRP A 15 -3.95 -6.46 4.78
N LYS A 16 -4.26 -7.14 5.89
CA LYS A 16 -3.27 -7.55 6.92
C LYS A 16 -2.11 -8.40 6.39
N HIS A 17 -2.35 -9.19 5.34
CA HIS A 17 -1.37 -10.12 4.78
C HIS A 17 -0.70 -9.60 3.50
N VAL A 18 -0.95 -8.36 3.11
CA VAL A 18 -0.31 -7.76 1.94
C VAL A 18 0.98 -7.10 2.39
N PRO A 19 2.14 -7.42 1.78
CA PRO A 19 3.36 -6.69 2.06
C PRO A 19 3.23 -5.28 1.47
N PHE A 20 3.59 -4.25 2.22
CA PHE A 20 3.67 -2.89 1.71
C PHE A 20 5.07 -2.33 1.92
N SER A 21 5.57 -1.65 0.90
CA SER A 21 6.73 -0.78 1.02
C SER A 21 6.30 0.56 1.61
N CYS A 22 7.13 1.14 2.47
CA CYS A 22 6.88 2.48 2.98
C CYS A 22 7.10 3.53 1.88
N PRO A 23 6.23 4.54 1.78
CA PRO A 23 6.46 5.66 0.88
C PRO A 23 7.67 6.51 1.31
N PRO A 24 8.25 7.30 0.38
CA PRO A 24 7.91 7.34 -1.04
C PRO A 24 8.36 6.06 -1.74
N ILE A 25 7.48 5.50 -2.57
CA ILE A 25 7.78 4.31 -3.35
C ILE A 25 8.41 4.78 -4.68
N PRO A 26 9.66 4.38 -5.00
CA PRO A 26 10.33 4.80 -6.22
C PRO A 26 9.52 4.48 -7.49
N ARG A 27 9.74 5.28 -8.53
CA ARG A 27 9.20 5.03 -9.87
C ARG A 27 9.66 3.66 -10.38
N GLY A 28 8.77 2.93 -11.05
CA GLY A 28 9.05 1.60 -11.59
C GLY A 28 8.89 0.46 -10.57
N MET A 29 8.67 0.74 -9.28
CA MET A 29 8.22 -0.26 -8.31
C MET A 29 6.70 -0.48 -8.41
N LEU A 30 6.27 -0.92 -9.61
CA LEU A 30 4.87 -0.98 -10.02
C LEU A 30 4.00 -1.83 -9.10
N ASP A 31 4.52 -2.95 -8.60
CA ASP A 31 3.79 -3.87 -7.73
C ASP A 31 3.55 -3.28 -6.32
N ALA A 32 4.54 -2.57 -5.78
CA ALA A 32 4.45 -1.90 -4.49
C ALA A 32 3.48 -0.71 -4.56
N LYS A 33 3.58 0.11 -5.62
CA LYS A 33 2.67 1.23 -5.89
C LYS A 33 1.23 0.76 -6.11
N ALA A 34 1.02 -0.29 -6.90
CA ALA A 34 -0.32 -0.83 -7.15
C ALA A 34 -0.98 -1.33 -5.86
N ARG A 35 -0.24 -2.02 -4.99
CA ARG A 35 -0.75 -2.46 -3.68
C ARG A 35 -1.15 -1.29 -2.80
N TRP A 36 -0.30 -0.26 -2.71
CA TRP A 36 -0.57 0.95 -1.93
C TRP A 36 -1.79 1.71 -2.43
N ALA A 37 -1.87 1.94 -3.74
CA ALA A 37 -2.99 2.62 -4.39
C ALA A 37 -4.30 1.84 -4.19
N ALA A 38 -4.28 0.51 -4.37
CA ALA A 38 -5.44 -0.35 -4.18
C ALA A 38 -5.94 -0.35 -2.72
N CYS A 39 -5.03 -0.34 -1.75
CA CYS A 39 -5.38 -0.20 -0.33
C CYS A 39 -6.06 1.14 -0.06
N THR A 40 -5.46 2.24 -0.54
CA THR A 40 -5.99 3.59 -0.33
C THR A 40 -7.34 3.78 -1.01
N ALA A 41 -7.47 3.40 -2.28
CA ALA A 41 -8.74 3.45 -3.01
C ALA A 41 -9.82 2.58 -2.35
N SER A 42 -9.48 1.37 -1.88
CA SER A 42 -10.43 0.49 -1.17
C SER A 42 -10.90 1.10 0.14
N LYS A 43 -10.02 1.77 0.90
CA LYS A 43 -10.40 2.53 2.11
C LYS A 43 -11.33 3.70 1.79
N ARG A 44 -11.07 4.44 0.72
CA ARG A 44 -11.95 5.54 0.27
C ARG A 44 -13.33 5.02 -0.11
N TRP A 45 -13.40 3.91 -0.87
CA TRP A 45 -14.68 3.25 -1.15
C TRP A 45 -15.35 2.75 0.11
N GLN A 46 -14.61 2.15 1.05
CA GLN A 46 -15.19 1.62 2.28
C GLN A 46 -15.80 2.74 3.11
N ALA A 47 -15.10 3.86 3.26
CA ALA A 47 -15.62 5.06 3.92
C ALA A 47 -16.91 5.57 3.25
N ALA A 48 -17.00 5.55 1.92
CA ALA A 48 -18.22 5.93 1.22
C ALA A 48 -19.37 4.94 1.42
N PHE A 49 -19.08 3.64 1.53
CA PHE A 49 -20.10 2.62 1.85
C PHE A 49 -20.58 2.72 3.30
N ASP A 50 -19.69 3.10 4.21
CA ASP A 50 -19.97 3.27 5.64
C ASP A 50 -20.65 4.61 5.96
N ASP A 51 -20.63 5.58 5.04
CA ASP A 51 -21.38 6.82 5.18
C ASP A 51 -22.89 6.53 5.05
N ASP A 52 -23.64 6.97 6.06
CA ASP A 52 -25.09 6.80 6.18
C ASP A 52 -25.89 7.75 5.26
N ASN A 53 -25.22 8.67 4.55
CA ASN A 53 -25.84 9.56 3.58
C ASN A 53 -26.26 8.83 2.28
N ASP A 54 -27.33 8.02 2.35
CA ASP A 54 -28.20 7.51 1.27
C ASP A 54 -27.70 7.62 -0.20
N GLY A 55 -26.50 7.09 -0.47
CA GLY A 55 -25.99 6.92 -1.85
C GLY A 55 -25.63 8.20 -2.62
N HIS A 56 -25.62 9.37 -1.98
CA HIS A 56 -25.23 10.61 -2.65
C HIS A 56 -23.71 10.82 -2.59
N LEU A 57 -23.01 10.35 -3.62
CA LEU A 57 -21.67 10.84 -3.93
C LEU A 57 -21.81 12.30 -4.37
N THR A 58 -21.58 13.25 -3.46
CA THR A 58 -21.61 14.67 -3.80
C THR A 58 -20.51 14.98 -4.80
N THR A 59 -20.91 15.37 -6.00
CA THR A 59 -20.03 15.83 -7.06
C THR A 59 -19.37 17.16 -6.67
N GLY A 60 -18.04 17.24 -6.72
CA GLY A 60 -17.27 18.47 -6.53
C GLY A 60 -16.54 18.65 -5.18
N THR A 61 -16.61 17.69 -4.27
CA THR A 61 -15.88 17.76 -2.99
C THR A 61 -14.46 17.17 -3.14
N PRO A 62 -13.39 17.80 -2.62
CA PRO A 62 -12.09 17.16 -2.48
C PRO A 62 -12.25 15.83 -1.73
N GLY A 63 -11.87 14.71 -2.35
CA GLY A 63 -12.10 13.36 -1.81
C GLY A 63 -13.21 12.56 -2.52
N GLN A 64 -13.89 13.12 -3.53
CA GLN A 64 -14.88 12.39 -4.32
C GLN A 64 -14.27 11.17 -5.04
N LEU A 65 -14.99 10.05 -5.01
CA LEU A 65 -14.64 8.82 -5.72
C LEU A 65 -14.87 8.99 -7.23
N ASP A 66 -13.88 8.59 -8.03
CA ASP A 66 -13.93 8.68 -9.49
C ASP A 66 -13.71 7.30 -10.17
N ALA A 67 -13.62 7.30 -11.50
CA ALA A 67 -13.37 6.10 -12.30
C ALA A 67 -12.00 5.46 -11.99
N VAL A 68 -10.99 6.25 -11.62
CA VAL A 68 -9.65 5.75 -11.24
C VAL A 68 -9.75 5.05 -9.89
N ASP A 69 -10.42 5.66 -8.90
CA ASP A 69 -10.69 5.04 -7.60
C ASP A 69 -11.40 3.69 -7.77
N PHE A 70 -12.41 3.62 -8.65
CA PHE A 70 -13.10 2.38 -8.96
C PHE A 70 -12.16 1.34 -9.58
N ALA A 71 -11.43 1.69 -10.64
CA ALA A 71 -10.53 0.77 -11.32
C ALA A 71 -9.44 0.20 -10.38
N VAL A 72 -8.88 1.07 -9.53
CA VAL A 72 -7.83 0.71 -8.59
C VAL A 72 -8.36 -0.17 -7.44
N ALA A 73 -9.58 0.10 -6.94
CA ALA A 73 -10.23 -0.75 -5.96
C ALA A 73 -10.64 -2.13 -6.53
N VAL A 74 -11.07 -2.20 -7.79
CA VAL A 74 -11.36 -3.48 -8.48
C VAL A 74 -10.11 -4.35 -8.53
N PHE A 75 -8.95 -3.77 -8.85
CA PHE A 75 -7.68 -4.50 -8.78
C PHE A 75 -7.41 -5.04 -7.37
N GLY A 76 -7.73 -4.29 -6.31
CA GLY A 76 -7.59 -4.76 -4.92
C GLY A 76 -8.34 -6.08 -4.66
N VAL A 77 -9.55 -6.22 -5.20
CA VAL A 77 -10.35 -7.46 -5.14
C VAL A 77 -9.74 -8.55 -6.03
N ALA A 78 -9.40 -8.22 -7.28
CA ALA A 78 -8.78 -9.17 -8.21
C ALA A 78 -7.45 -9.74 -7.68
N TYR A 79 -6.63 -8.90 -7.04
CA TYR A 79 -5.38 -9.29 -6.41
C TYR A 79 -5.63 -10.28 -5.25
N ARG A 80 -6.67 -10.05 -4.44
CA ARG A 80 -7.05 -10.99 -3.37
C ARG A 80 -7.53 -12.33 -3.93
N MET A 81 -8.29 -12.30 -5.03
CA MET A 81 -8.69 -13.51 -5.74
C MET A 81 -7.49 -14.29 -6.26
N LYS A 82 -6.51 -13.61 -6.87
CA LYS A 82 -5.23 -14.22 -7.29
C LYS A 82 -4.53 -14.92 -6.12
N ASP A 83 -4.41 -14.26 -4.98
CA ASP A 83 -3.78 -14.85 -3.79
C ASP A 83 -4.53 -16.11 -3.31
N TYR A 84 -5.86 -16.07 -3.32
CA TYR A 84 -6.67 -17.25 -3.00
C TYR A 84 -6.46 -18.39 -4.02
N MET A 85 -6.36 -18.07 -5.32
CA MET A 85 -6.06 -19.07 -6.35
C MET A 85 -4.72 -19.74 -6.13
N ARG A 86 -3.68 -19.00 -5.70
CA ARG A 86 -2.39 -19.59 -5.33
C ARG A 86 -2.55 -20.63 -4.22
N VAL A 87 -3.35 -20.34 -3.20
CA VAL A 87 -3.64 -21.29 -2.10
C VAL A 87 -4.30 -22.56 -2.66
N ILE A 88 -5.33 -22.42 -3.49
CA ILE A 88 -6.04 -23.56 -4.08
C ILE A 88 -5.14 -24.39 -5.00
N SER A 89 -4.34 -23.74 -5.86
CA SER A 89 -3.41 -24.42 -6.76
C SER A 89 -2.39 -25.27 -6.02
N ARG A 90 -1.85 -24.79 -4.89
CA ARG A 90 -0.96 -25.58 -4.04
C ARG A 90 -1.65 -26.82 -3.47
N HIS A 91 -2.87 -26.68 -2.95
CA HIS A 91 -3.63 -27.81 -2.41
C HIS A 91 -3.94 -28.85 -3.49
N ARG A 92 -4.21 -28.41 -4.72
CA ARG A 92 -4.51 -29.27 -5.86
C ARG A 92 -3.27 -29.77 -6.61
N LYS A 93 -2.07 -29.34 -6.21
CA LYS A 93 -0.81 -29.59 -6.93
C LYS A 93 -0.90 -29.24 -8.43
N SER A 94 -1.65 -28.18 -8.75
CA SER A 94 -1.82 -27.70 -10.13
C SER A 94 -0.92 -26.50 -10.38
N THR A 95 -0.32 -26.44 -11.57
CA THR A 95 0.53 -25.33 -11.98
C THR A 95 0.11 -24.84 -13.37
N ILE A 96 0.19 -23.54 -13.59
CA ILE A 96 -0.07 -22.94 -14.90
C ILE A 96 1.22 -23.06 -15.74
N ALA A 97 1.12 -23.64 -16.93
CA ALA A 97 2.30 -23.96 -17.74
C ALA A 97 2.95 -22.72 -18.38
N SER A 98 2.16 -21.72 -18.79
CA SER A 98 2.63 -20.57 -19.56
C SER A 98 2.17 -19.23 -18.99
N GLY A 99 2.91 -18.16 -19.30
CA GLY A 99 2.51 -16.79 -18.96
C GLY A 99 1.19 -16.37 -19.62
N GLU A 100 0.93 -16.84 -20.85
CA GLU A 100 -0.36 -16.64 -21.54
C GLU A 100 -1.53 -17.30 -20.80
N GLY A 101 -1.33 -18.53 -20.31
CA GLY A 101 -2.33 -19.22 -19.50
C GLY A 101 -2.63 -18.46 -18.21
N TRP A 102 -1.60 -17.88 -17.59
CA TRP A 102 -1.77 -17.05 -16.40
C TRP A 102 -2.52 -15.75 -16.72
N ARG A 103 -2.24 -15.11 -17.87
CA ARG A 103 -2.99 -13.93 -18.34
C ARG A 103 -4.46 -14.24 -18.57
N ALA A 104 -4.76 -15.28 -19.34
CA ALA A 104 -6.13 -15.70 -19.61
C ALA A 104 -6.92 -15.94 -18.31
N ILE A 105 -6.27 -16.61 -17.34
CA ILE A 105 -6.87 -16.85 -16.02
C ILE A 105 -7.08 -15.53 -15.26
N THR A 106 -6.09 -14.66 -15.22
CA THR A 106 -6.18 -13.40 -14.47
C THR A 106 -7.09 -12.38 -15.15
N ASP A 107 -7.29 -12.42 -16.46
CA ASP A 107 -8.29 -11.62 -17.16
C ASP A 107 -9.71 -12.01 -16.73
N LEU A 108 -9.97 -13.30 -16.53
CA LEU A 108 -11.23 -13.79 -15.95
C LEU A 108 -11.40 -13.33 -14.49
N VAL A 109 -10.30 -13.29 -13.72
CA VAL A 109 -10.32 -12.78 -12.34
C VAL A 109 -10.63 -11.28 -12.30
N ILE A 110 -10.01 -10.49 -13.19
CA ILE A 110 -10.27 -9.04 -13.32
C ILE A 110 -11.73 -8.80 -13.70
N GLN A 111 -12.26 -9.53 -14.69
CA GLN A 111 -13.68 -9.48 -15.05
C GLN A 111 -14.58 -9.81 -13.85
N THR A 112 -14.29 -10.89 -13.14
CA THR A 112 -15.12 -11.33 -11.99
C THR A 112 -15.12 -10.25 -10.90
N ALA A 113 -13.95 -9.67 -10.58
CA ALA A 113 -13.84 -8.59 -9.61
C ALA A 113 -14.59 -7.32 -10.06
N TYR A 114 -14.55 -7.00 -11.35
CA TYR A 114 -15.30 -5.90 -11.95
C TYR A 114 -16.81 -6.11 -11.82
N ASP A 115 -17.33 -7.29 -12.16
CA ASP A 115 -18.77 -7.59 -12.08
C ASP A 115 -19.30 -7.48 -10.65
N ILE A 116 -18.51 -7.95 -9.68
CA ILE A 116 -18.78 -7.81 -8.24
C ILE A 116 -18.84 -6.32 -7.84
N ALA A 117 -17.86 -5.54 -8.27
CA ALA A 117 -17.79 -4.12 -7.94
C ALA A 117 -18.95 -3.33 -8.57
N CYS A 118 -19.27 -3.60 -9.84
CA CYS A 118 -20.42 -3.03 -10.53
C CYS A 118 -21.73 -3.32 -9.79
N THR A 119 -21.93 -4.57 -9.36
CA THR A 119 -23.12 -4.96 -8.59
C THR A 119 -23.18 -4.21 -7.26
N SER A 120 -22.07 -4.18 -6.53
CA SER A 120 -21.99 -3.55 -5.20
C SER A 120 -22.22 -2.03 -5.28
N VAL A 121 -21.59 -1.36 -6.24
CA VAL A 121 -21.69 0.08 -6.44
C VAL A 121 -23.06 0.47 -6.99
N SER A 122 -23.60 -0.23 -7.99
CA SER A 122 -24.93 0.10 -8.54
C SER A 122 -26.04 -0.04 -7.50
N ASN A 123 -25.91 -1.00 -6.57
CA ASN A 123 -26.89 -1.20 -5.52
C ASN A 123 -26.94 -0.04 -4.50
N ARG A 124 -25.80 0.64 -4.26
CA ARG A 124 -25.68 1.69 -3.23
C ARG A 124 -25.63 3.10 -3.82
N PHE A 125 -25.00 3.28 -4.97
CA PHE A 125 -24.68 4.58 -5.59
C PHE A 125 -25.25 4.67 -7.00
N GLN A 126 -26.57 4.84 -7.10
CA GLN A 126 -27.29 4.83 -8.39
C GLN A 126 -26.83 5.93 -9.37
N ASN A 127 -26.27 7.02 -8.86
CA ASN A 127 -25.79 8.15 -9.65
C ASN A 127 -24.32 8.02 -10.07
N PHE A 128 -23.60 6.99 -9.61
CA PHE A 128 -22.21 6.78 -10.02
C PHE A 128 -22.15 6.21 -11.43
N THR A 129 -21.45 6.90 -12.34
CA THR A 129 -21.18 6.37 -13.68
C THR A 129 -20.09 5.32 -13.61
N LEU A 130 -20.47 4.05 -13.69
CA LEU A 130 -19.53 2.93 -13.71
C LEU A 130 -18.62 3.03 -14.95
N PRO A 131 -17.30 2.98 -14.78
CA PRO A 131 -16.39 2.91 -15.92
C PRO A 131 -16.52 1.55 -16.60
N GLU A 132 -16.29 1.50 -17.91
CA GLU A 132 -16.27 0.25 -18.66
C GLU A 132 -15.10 -0.65 -18.22
N LEU A 133 -15.27 -1.96 -18.40
CA LEU A 133 -14.23 -2.93 -18.07
C LEU A 133 -12.90 -2.65 -18.76
N ASP A 134 -12.93 -2.17 -20.01
CA ASP A 134 -11.69 -1.87 -20.74
C ASP A 134 -10.91 -0.72 -20.11
N TYR A 135 -11.61 0.24 -19.48
CA TYR A 135 -10.95 1.26 -18.66
C TYR A 135 -10.28 0.63 -17.43
N VAL A 136 -10.96 -0.28 -16.75
CA VAL A 136 -10.39 -1.00 -15.60
C VAL A 136 -9.17 -1.84 -16.01
N ARG A 137 -9.22 -2.49 -17.18
CA ARG A 137 -8.11 -3.29 -17.71
C ARG A 137 -6.86 -2.48 -18.01
N LYS A 138 -6.98 -1.21 -18.41
CA LYS A 138 -5.81 -0.31 -18.60
C LYS A 138 -4.90 -0.26 -17.38
N PHE A 139 -5.48 -0.35 -16.18
CA PHE A 139 -4.72 -0.48 -14.93
C PHE A 139 -4.52 -1.93 -14.52
N ALA A 140 -5.62 -2.66 -14.33
CA ALA A 140 -5.63 -3.93 -13.63
C ALA A 140 -4.76 -4.98 -14.33
N ARG A 141 -4.64 -4.95 -15.67
CA ARG A 141 -3.80 -5.90 -16.41
C ARG A 141 -2.31 -5.69 -16.10
N GLY A 142 -1.83 -4.46 -16.21
CA GLY A 142 -0.43 -4.13 -15.91
C GLY A 142 -0.11 -4.30 -14.43
N ALA A 143 -1.02 -3.89 -13.55
CA ALA A 143 -0.88 -4.09 -12.12
C ALA A 143 -0.82 -5.58 -11.76
N MET A 144 -1.64 -6.42 -12.40
CA MET A 144 -1.58 -7.86 -12.22
C MET A 144 -0.27 -8.47 -12.75
N ASP A 145 0.21 -8.01 -13.92
CA ASP A 145 1.49 -8.45 -14.49
C ASP A 145 2.68 -8.08 -13.59
N SER A 146 2.60 -6.95 -12.88
CA SER A 146 3.65 -6.52 -11.95
C SER A 146 3.78 -7.41 -10.71
N VAL A 147 2.69 -8.05 -10.28
CA VAL A 147 2.66 -8.94 -9.10
C VAL A 147 2.80 -10.43 -9.48
N TRP A 148 3.15 -10.70 -10.73
CA TRP A 148 3.41 -12.05 -11.22
C TRP A 148 4.78 -12.55 -10.76
N ASP A 149 4.78 -13.76 -10.21
CA ASP A 149 5.96 -14.45 -9.69
C ASP A 149 6.31 -15.69 -10.54
N GLU A 150 7.48 -15.67 -11.19
CA GLU A 150 7.99 -16.80 -12.00
C GLU A 150 8.16 -18.07 -11.16
N GLY A 151 7.75 -19.21 -11.71
CA GLY A 151 7.81 -20.50 -11.03
C GLY A 151 6.79 -20.70 -9.91
N ILE A 152 6.10 -19.63 -9.49
CA ILE A 152 5.03 -19.66 -8.47
C ILE A 152 3.67 -19.58 -9.15
N ASP A 153 3.47 -18.55 -9.97
CA ASP A 153 2.21 -18.33 -10.67
C ASP A 153 2.11 -19.15 -11.96
N SER A 154 3.21 -19.23 -12.69
CA SER A 154 3.34 -20.07 -13.88
C SER A 154 4.79 -20.50 -14.11
N LEU A 155 4.98 -21.60 -14.85
CA LEU A 155 6.31 -22.10 -15.22
C LEU A 155 6.94 -21.40 -16.42
N GLY A 156 6.16 -20.64 -17.19
CA GLY A 156 6.65 -19.88 -18.34
C GLY A 156 6.99 -18.44 -18.01
N THR A 157 7.65 -17.75 -18.95
CA THR A 157 7.98 -16.33 -18.86
C THR A 157 6.77 -15.45 -19.18
N LEU A 158 6.67 -14.29 -18.53
CA LEU A 158 5.62 -13.29 -18.79
C LEU A 158 6.24 -11.98 -19.33
N GLN A 159 5.81 -11.56 -20.52
CA GLN A 159 6.17 -10.25 -21.06
C GLN A 159 5.32 -9.16 -20.41
N ARG A 160 5.75 -8.61 -19.28
CA ARG A 160 4.94 -7.69 -18.46
C ARG A 160 4.42 -6.46 -19.23
N THR A 161 3.15 -6.14 -19.00
CA THR A 161 2.54 -4.88 -19.43
C THR A 161 2.67 -3.86 -18.31
N GLU A 162 3.09 -2.64 -18.61
CA GLU A 162 3.07 -1.54 -17.63
C GLU A 162 1.70 -0.86 -17.60
N TYR A 163 1.46 -0.08 -16.56
CA TYR A 163 0.32 0.82 -16.46
C TYR A 163 0.81 2.25 -16.23
N ASP A 164 -0.06 3.24 -16.47
CA ASP A 164 0.25 4.65 -16.24
C ASP A 164 0.33 4.95 -14.73
N GLU A 165 1.56 5.04 -14.20
CA GLU A 165 1.81 5.33 -12.77
C GLU A 165 1.21 6.68 -12.34
N ASP A 166 1.35 7.71 -13.17
CA ASP A 166 0.91 9.07 -12.87
C ASP A 166 -0.62 9.10 -12.68
N LEU A 167 -1.35 8.43 -13.58
CA LEU A 167 -2.80 8.35 -13.54
C LEU A 167 -3.31 7.46 -12.39
N PHE A 168 -2.75 6.25 -12.23
CA PHE A 168 -3.37 5.22 -11.41
C PHE A 168 -2.77 5.05 -10.01
N THR A 169 -1.51 5.45 -9.76
CA THR A 169 -0.86 5.16 -8.48
C THR A 169 -0.24 6.36 -7.79
N ASP A 170 0.32 7.31 -8.53
CA ASP A 170 1.12 8.38 -7.94
C ASP A 170 0.24 9.37 -7.18
N ARG A 171 -1.00 9.56 -7.61
CA ARG A 171 -2.03 10.31 -6.88
C ARG A 171 -2.39 9.74 -5.50
N TYR A 172 -1.98 8.51 -5.18
CA TYR A 172 -2.22 7.87 -3.89
C TYR A 172 -0.96 7.86 -2.99
N MET A 173 0.18 8.34 -3.50
CA MET A 173 1.38 8.46 -2.68
C MET A 173 1.22 9.65 -1.73
N PRO A 174 1.51 9.49 -0.43
CA PRO A 174 1.51 10.63 0.48
C PRO A 174 2.63 11.60 0.09
N ASP A 175 2.40 12.89 0.36
CA ASP A 175 3.43 13.92 0.23
C ASP A 175 4.65 13.50 1.06
N PRO A 176 5.86 13.40 0.47
CA PRO A 176 7.08 13.06 1.19
C PRO A 176 7.29 13.88 2.48
N VAL A 177 6.90 15.16 2.47
CA VAL A 177 7.05 16.05 3.64
C VAL A 177 6.11 15.67 4.79
N SER A 178 5.00 15.00 4.50
CA SER A 178 4.03 14.52 5.49
C SER A 178 4.40 13.16 6.12
N ILE A 179 5.44 12.49 5.61
CA ILE A 179 5.84 11.17 6.08
C ILE A 179 6.71 11.33 7.34
N PRO A 180 6.37 10.67 8.46
CA PRO A 180 7.18 10.74 9.67
C PRO A 180 8.55 10.09 9.47
N LEU A 181 9.53 10.51 10.28
CA LEU A 181 10.86 9.90 10.29
C LEU A 181 10.78 8.39 10.58
N ARG A 182 11.63 7.64 9.88
CA ARG A 182 11.63 6.17 9.88
C ARG A 182 12.82 5.64 10.68
N ALA A 183 12.56 4.80 11.66
CA ALA A 183 13.59 4.15 12.45
C ALA A 183 14.16 2.91 11.74
N PHE A 184 15.47 2.89 11.51
CA PHE A 184 16.22 1.75 10.99
C PHE A 184 17.21 1.27 12.04
N THR A 185 17.15 -0.02 12.38
CA THR A 185 18.17 -0.62 13.25
C THR A 185 19.36 -1.05 12.38
N VAL A 186 20.54 -0.57 12.73
CA VAL A 186 21.79 -0.96 12.06
C VAL A 186 22.13 -2.38 12.48
N VAL A 187 22.33 -3.26 11.50
CA VAL A 187 22.79 -4.63 11.77
C VAL A 187 24.20 -4.57 12.35
N ASN A 188 24.37 -5.11 13.56
CA ASN A 188 25.67 -5.26 14.18
C ASN A 188 25.81 -6.67 14.77
N HIS A 189 26.54 -7.52 14.06
CA HIS A 189 26.77 -8.92 14.44
C HIS A 189 27.58 -9.10 15.72
N GLU A 190 28.29 -8.06 16.17
CA GLU A 190 29.00 -8.08 17.45
C GLU A 190 28.05 -8.17 18.64
N LEU A 191 26.77 -7.83 18.45
CA LEU A 191 25.73 -7.85 19.48
C LEU A 191 24.96 -9.18 19.54
N ASP A 192 25.20 -10.14 18.64
CA ASP A 192 24.39 -11.36 18.50
C ASP A 192 24.36 -12.25 19.77
N HIS A 193 25.33 -12.08 20.67
CA HIS A 193 25.43 -12.81 21.94
C HIS A 193 25.46 -11.88 23.17
N ASP A 194 25.19 -10.59 22.99
CA ASP A 194 25.19 -9.61 24.06
C ASP A 194 23.82 -9.58 24.76
N PRO A 195 23.73 -9.84 26.08
CA PRO A 195 22.46 -9.75 26.80
C PRO A 195 21.87 -8.33 26.83
N GLU A 196 22.66 -7.29 26.53
CA GLU A 196 22.25 -5.89 26.44
C GLU A 196 22.17 -5.42 24.97
N ALA A 197 22.10 -6.33 24.00
CA ALA A 197 22.06 -6.02 22.56
C ALA A 197 20.99 -4.98 22.21
N GLU A 198 19.79 -5.11 22.79
CA GLU A 198 18.66 -4.21 22.54
C GLU A 198 18.95 -2.76 22.97
N ASP A 199 19.69 -2.57 24.06
CA ASP A 199 20.07 -1.24 24.56
C ASP A 199 21.23 -0.65 23.76
N LYS A 200 22.14 -1.50 23.28
CA LYS A 200 23.37 -1.13 22.56
C LYS A 200 23.17 -0.94 21.07
N LYS A 201 22.10 -1.49 20.47
CA LYS A 201 21.84 -1.37 19.04
C LYS A 201 21.76 0.09 18.63
N ARG A 202 22.27 0.38 17.44
CA ARG A 202 22.19 1.70 16.84
C ARG A 202 20.92 1.80 16.00
N VAL A 203 20.13 2.84 16.25
CA VAL A 203 18.91 3.15 15.50
C VAL A 203 19.11 4.48 14.80
N LEU A 204 18.91 4.52 13.48
CA LEU A 204 18.96 5.72 12.66
C LEU A 204 17.54 6.15 12.32
N LEU A 205 17.22 7.43 12.50
CA LEU A 205 15.99 8.00 11.95
C LEU A 205 16.30 8.60 10.58
N VAL A 206 15.54 8.16 9.59
CA VAL A 206 15.72 8.50 8.17
C VAL A 206 14.45 9.19 7.68
N ASP A 207 14.60 10.30 6.97
CA ASP A 207 13.47 11.02 6.40
C ASP A 207 12.90 10.33 5.14
N ALA A 208 11.95 10.99 4.47
CA ALA A 208 11.34 10.50 3.25
C ALA A 208 12.32 10.43 2.05
N CYS A 209 13.33 11.29 2.02
CA CYS A 209 14.35 11.36 0.97
C CYS A 209 15.42 10.26 1.12
N GLY A 210 15.49 9.64 2.30
CA GLY A 210 16.51 8.64 2.60
C GLY A 210 17.70 9.20 3.37
N ASP A 211 17.62 10.47 3.78
CA ASP A 211 18.68 11.13 4.53
C ASP A 211 18.58 10.80 6.02
N VAL A 212 19.73 10.53 6.65
CA VAL A 212 19.80 10.28 8.10
C VAL A 212 19.66 11.61 8.82
N VAL A 213 18.59 11.76 9.58
CA VAL A 213 18.30 12.98 10.34
C VAL A 213 18.92 12.92 11.74
N CYS A 214 18.85 11.76 12.40
CA CYS A 214 19.46 11.57 13.72
C CYS A 214 19.74 10.09 14.03
N GLY A 215 20.55 9.83 15.06
CA GLY A 215 20.86 8.48 15.51
C GLY A 215 20.75 8.34 17.03
N TYR A 216 20.22 7.20 17.48
CA TYR A 216 20.03 6.84 18.89
C TYR A 216 20.68 5.49 19.18
N ARG A 217 20.99 5.25 20.46
CA ARG A 217 21.11 3.89 21.00
C ARG A 217 19.73 3.39 21.39
N GLY A 218 19.49 2.08 21.37
CA GLY A 218 18.18 1.50 21.63
C GLY A 218 17.56 1.95 22.97
N LYS A 219 18.37 2.03 24.02
CA LYS A 219 17.93 2.52 25.34
C LYS A 219 17.47 3.99 25.34
N ASP A 220 17.99 4.80 24.42
CA ASP A 220 17.75 6.25 24.32
C ASP A 220 16.71 6.59 23.22
N LEU A 221 16.19 5.59 22.51
CA LEU A 221 15.19 5.79 21.45
C LEU A 221 13.85 6.27 22.06
N PRO A 222 13.29 7.40 21.60
CA PRO A 222 11.99 7.87 22.09
C PRO A 222 10.86 6.85 21.88
N ASP A 223 9.93 6.77 22.84
CA ASP A 223 8.86 5.76 22.86
C ASP A 223 7.95 5.79 21.62
N GLU A 224 7.80 6.95 20.99
CA GLU A 224 7.04 7.12 19.75
C GLU A 224 7.64 6.33 18.57
N TYR A 225 8.97 6.12 18.55
CA TYR A 225 9.67 5.34 17.53
C TYR A 225 9.90 3.88 17.93
N ARG A 226 9.60 3.51 19.18
CA ARG A 226 9.65 2.10 19.64
C ARG A 226 8.46 1.28 19.17
N LYS A 227 7.35 1.92 18.82
CA LYS A 227 6.16 1.24 18.30
C LYS A 227 6.35 0.98 16.81
N VAL A 228 6.13 -0.27 16.39
CA VAL A 228 5.98 -0.59 14.97
C VAL A 228 4.67 0.03 14.52
N VAL A 229 4.73 1.19 13.87
CA VAL A 229 3.57 1.76 13.20
C VAL A 229 3.49 1.12 11.83
N HIS A 230 2.33 0.56 11.47
CA HIS A 230 2.19 0.04 10.11
C HIS A 230 2.21 1.22 9.13
N PRO A 231 2.85 1.06 7.95
CA PRO A 231 3.00 2.15 6.98
C PRO A 231 1.68 2.85 6.62
N TRP A 232 0.57 2.11 6.68
CA TRP A 232 -0.77 2.55 6.32
C TRP A 232 -1.62 3.09 7.49
N ASP A 233 -1.09 3.14 8.71
CA ASP A 233 -1.79 3.72 9.86
C ASP A 233 -1.69 5.26 9.87
N HIS A 234 -0.77 5.83 9.08
CA HIS A 234 -0.56 7.27 8.95
C HIS A 234 -1.50 7.97 7.95
N THR A 235 -2.30 7.22 7.18
CA THR A 235 -3.19 7.77 6.13
C THR A 235 -4.57 8.19 6.67
N SER A 236 -4.60 8.87 7.82
CA SER A 236 -5.80 9.62 8.19
C SER A 236 -5.85 10.91 7.36
N PRO A 237 -7.01 11.30 6.78
CA PRO A 237 -7.12 12.59 6.10
C PRO A 237 -6.82 13.72 7.11
N PRO A 238 -6.30 14.88 6.65
CA PRO A 238 -6.04 16.00 7.53
C PRO A 238 -7.35 16.42 8.21
N GLY A 239 -7.46 16.12 9.51
CA GLY A 239 -8.56 16.59 10.33
C GLY A 239 -8.58 18.11 10.33
N THR A 240 -9.77 18.67 10.10
CA THR A 240 -10.08 20.09 10.21
C THR A 240 -9.42 20.69 11.46
N PRO A 241 -8.66 21.80 11.35
CA PRO A 241 -8.00 22.39 12.50
C PRO A 241 -9.06 22.94 13.46
N SER A 242 -9.26 22.25 14.58
CA SER A 242 -10.01 22.81 15.70
C SER A 242 -9.17 23.93 16.32
N GLN A 243 -9.58 25.16 16.06
CA GLN A 243 -9.08 26.34 16.77
C GLN A 243 -9.46 26.24 18.25
N SER A 244 -8.47 26.21 19.14
CA SER A 244 -8.59 26.83 20.45
C SER A 244 -7.23 27.03 21.14
N THR A 245 -6.89 28.32 21.25
CA THR A 245 -6.25 29.03 22.38
C THR A 245 -4.80 28.72 22.79
N THR A 246 -3.92 29.63 22.36
CA THR A 246 -2.97 30.42 23.16
C THR A 246 -2.43 29.86 24.49
N SER A 247 -1.14 29.53 24.49
CA SER A 247 -0.17 29.96 25.51
C SER A 247 1.28 29.72 25.03
N SER A 248 2.11 30.77 25.09
CA SER A 248 3.54 30.78 24.69
C SER A 248 4.47 30.30 25.84
N PRO A 249 5.82 30.32 25.72
CA PRO A 249 6.61 29.10 25.60
C PRO A 249 7.58 28.86 26.78
N THR A 250 7.99 27.61 26.99
CA THR A 250 9.23 27.30 27.74
C THR A 250 10.19 26.58 26.80
N SER A 251 11.28 27.28 26.46
CA SER A 251 12.38 26.76 25.65
C SER A 251 13.16 25.72 26.44
N SER A 252 13.28 24.52 25.87
CA SER A 252 14.36 23.59 26.21
C SER A 252 14.81 22.95 24.91
N THR A 253 15.89 23.47 24.31
CA THR A 253 16.57 22.85 23.18
C THR A 253 17.37 21.66 23.71
N PRO A 254 17.11 20.41 23.28
CA PRO A 254 18.05 19.33 23.50
C PRO A 254 19.22 19.53 22.55
N SER A 255 20.43 19.56 23.10
CA SER A 255 21.69 19.64 22.35
C SER A 255 21.85 18.41 21.47
N CYS A 256 21.85 18.59 20.14
CA CYS A 256 22.30 17.58 19.21
C CYS A 256 23.84 17.53 19.25
N ASP A 257 24.41 16.47 19.83
CA ASP A 257 25.82 16.14 19.66
C ASP A 257 26.05 15.70 18.21
N ASN A 258 26.56 16.64 17.40
CA ASN A 258 27.09 16.35 16.06
C ASN A 258 28.39 15.56 16.18
N GLN A 259 28.28 14.23 16.24
CA GLN A 259 29.41 13.36 15.88
C GLN A 259 29.33 13.05 14.39
N HIS A 260 30.13 13.79 13.61
CA HIS A 260 30.48 13.49 12.23
C HIS A 260 30.93 12.02 12.11
N PRO A 261 30.33 11.19 11.24
CA PRO A 261 30.96 9.95 10.84
C PRO A 261 32.02 10.27 9.78
N THR A 262 33.26 9.90 10.10
CA THR A 262 34.37 9.80 9.17
C THR A 262 34.04 8.89 7.99
N ASP A 263 34.48 9.37 6.82
CA ASP A 263 34.60 8.69 5.54
C ASP A 263 34.98 7.20 5.69
N VAL A 264 34.14 6.31 5.15
CA VAL A 264 34.51 4.91 4.92
C VAL A 264 34.43 4.69 3.41
N SER A 265 35.60 4.73 2.78
CA SER A 265 35.78 4.30 1.39
C SER A 265 35.46 2.81 1.26
N LEU A 266 34.52 2.48 0.38
CA LEU A 266 34.23 1.11 -0.02
C LEU A 266 35.23 0.68 -1.11
N HIS A 267 35.95 -0.42 -0.85
CA HIS A 267 36.66 -1.22 -1.84
C HIS A 267 35.81 -2.43 -2.23
#